data_AF-A0AAI9ZTB5-F1
#
_entry.id   AF-A0AAI9ZTB5-F1
#
_cell.length_a   1.000
_cell.length_b   1.000
_cell.length_c   1.000
_cell.angle_alpha   90.00
_cell.angle_beta   90.00
_cell.angle_gamma   90.00
#
_symmetry.space_group_name_H-M   'P 1'
#
loop_
_entity.id
_entity.type
_entity.pdbx_description
1 polymer ?
#
loop_
_entity_poly.entity_id
_entity_poly.type
_entity_poly.pdbx_seq_one_letter_code
_entity_poly.pdbx_strand_id
1 'polypeptide(L)'
;MLASILKTVLSAAAVVSACTPPTELLSNNITEGFGIQIQNASVPIIHNRYINLWSAGGGDQHLYLSPAGDSAFNLTLVNGVLSRGIIHAVINGEYTADDNTTKMFMTERGDPKAFFQPVYGCNPDTDAVQVELDFVSRAAVPGGFICFRSASGDRHEARYSPPGNTVIRADRPCYEVTLAVVPAPAA
;
A
#
# COMPACT_ATOMS: atom_id res chain seq x y z
N MET A 1 25.13 -26.22 49.98
CA MET A 1 24.92 -26.82 48.64
C MET A 1 24.71 -25.68 47.66
N LEU A 2 25.67 -25.48 46.75
CA LEU A 2 25.56 -24.51 45.66
C LEU A 2 24.56 -25.05 44.63
N ALA A 3 23.59 -24.24 44.22
CA ALA A 3 22.80 -24.50 43.02
C ALA A 3 22.69 -23.21 42.21
N SER A 4 23.17 -23.33 40.98
CA SER A 4 23.53 -22.29 40.02
C SER A 4 22.37 -21.40 39.58
N ILE A 5 22.69 -20.12 39.40
CA ILE A 5 21.84 -19.08 38.81
C ILE A 5 21.96 -19.21 37.29
N LEU A 6 20.86 -19.38 36.57
CA LEU A 6 20.84 -19.20 35.11
C LEU A 6 19.85 -18.10 34.75
N LYS A 7 20.35 -16.86 34.62
CA LYS A 7 19.63 -15.75 34.01
C LYS A 7 19.91 -15.78 32.51
N THR A 8 18.97 -16.28 31.72
CA THR A 8 19.01 -16.13 30.27
C THR A 8 18.69 -14.68 29.93
N VAL A 9 19.70 -13.89 29.58
CA VAL A 9 19.51 -12.55 29.01
C VAL A 9 19.21 -12.77 27.53
N LEU A 10 17.96 -12.56 27.10
CA LEU A 10 17.62 -12.38 25.69
C LEU A 10 18.20 -11.03 25.27
N SER A 11 19.33 -11.04 24.57
CA SER A 11 19.80 -9.87 23.84
C SER A 11 18.82 -9.62 22.68
N ALA A 12 17.96 -8.61 22.83
CA ALA A 12 17.25 -8.06 21.69
C ALA A 12 18.28 -7.43 20.76
N ALA A 13 18.57 -8.07 19.63
CA ALA A 13 19.35 -7.46 18.58
C ALA A 13 18.52 -6.29 18.02
N ALA A 14 18.91 -5.07 18.33
CA ALA A 14 18.41 -3.91 17.61
C ALA A 14 18.96 -4.02 16.18
N VAL A 15 18.10 -4.39 15.23
CA VAL A 15 18.40 -4.25 13.80
C VAL A 15 18.46 -2.76 13.53
N VAL A 16 19.67 -2.21 13.51
CA VAL A 16 19.89 -0.85 13.01
C VAL A 16 19.73 -0.97 11.49
N SER A 17 18.65 -0.43 10.93
CA SER A 17 18.53 -0.34 9.48
C SER A 17 19.71 0.47 8.96
N ALA A 18 20.48 -0.12 8.05
CA ALA A 18 21.63 0.54 7.43
C ALA A 18 21.20 1.63 6.43
N CYS A 19 19.91 1.65 6.08
CA CYS A 19 19.33 2.59 5.16
C CYS A 19 19.19 3.98 5.80
N THR A 20 19.70 5.00 5.11
CA THR A 20 19.45 6.41 5.46
C THR A 20 18.74 7.08 4.28
N PRO A 21 17.40 7.19 4.30
CA PRO A 21 16.66 7.85 3.24
C PRO A 21 17.13 9.29 3.03
N PRO A 22 17.27 9.74 1.78
CA PRO A 22 17.45 11.16 1.50
C PRO A 22 16.29 12.00 2.06
N THR A 23 16.58 13.25 2.43
CA THR A 23 15.58 14.21 2.94
C THR A 23 15.04 15.15 1.86
N GLU A 24 15.52 15.03 0.63
CA GLU A 24 15.03 15.81 -0.50
C GLU A 24 13.56 15.49 -0.79
N LEU A 25 12.78 16.54 -1.05
CA LEU A 25 11.38 16.38 -1.42
C LEU A 25 11.28 15.84 -2.85
N LEU A 26 10.50 14.77 -3.01
CA LEU A 26 10.17 14.24 -4.31
C LEU A 26 9.01 15.00 -4.95
N SER A 27 9.05 15.11 -6.28
CA SER A 27 7.94 15.59 -7.09
C SER A 27 6.68 14.77 -6.80
N ASN A 28 5.53 15.42 -6.75
CA ASN A 28 4.22 14.74 -6.72
C ASN A 28 3.80 14.23 -8.12
N ASN A 29 4.71 14.22 -9.08
CA ASN A 29 4.53 13.64 -10.40
C ASN A 29 5.59 12.57 -10.67
N ILE A 30 5.15 11.42 -11.17
CA ILE A 30 5.99 10.33 -11.69
C ILE A 30 5.40 9.99 -13.05
N THR A 31 6.09 10.40 -14.12
CA THR A 31 5.58 10.32 -15.49
C THR A 31 6.02 9.07 -16.23
N GLU A 32 7.11 8.43 -15.81
CA GLU A 32 7.43 7.08 -16.29
C GLU A 32 6.45 6.06 -15.73
N GLY A 33 6.21 4.99 -16.51
CA GLY A 33 5.42 3.86 -16.05
C GLY A 33 6.08 3.16 -14.86
N PHE A 34 5.30 2.90 -13.82
CA PHE A 34 5.73 2.10 -12.67
C PHE A 34 4.64 1.11 -12.25
N GLY A 35 5.07 0.11 -11.46
CA GLY A 35 4.20 -0.74 -10.67
C GLY A 35 4.36 -0.45 -9.18
N ILE A 36 3.45 -0.96 -8.36
CA ILE A 36 3.52 -0.82 -6.91
C ILE A 36 3.69 -2.21 -6.29
N GLN A 37 4.74 -2.39 -5.51
CA GLN A 37 4.92 -3.57 -4.68
C GLN A 37 4.47 -3.26 -3.25
N ILE A 38 3.68 -4.17 -2.67
CA ILE A 38 3.23 -4.08 -1.30
C ILE A 38 4.29 -4.62 -0.36
N GLN A 39 4.62 -3.85 0.67
CA GLN A 39 5.54 -4.27 1.71
C GLN A 39 4.86 -4.21 3.08
N ASN A 40 4.73 -5.37 3.70
CA ASN A 40 4.50 -5.53 5.13
C ASN A 40 5.15 -6.85 5.59
N ALA A 41 6.39 -6.80 6.06
CA ALA A 41 7.16 -8.01 6.42
C ALA A 41 6.51 -8.83 7.56
N SER A 42 5.66 -8.21 8.39
CA SER A 42 4.90 -8.90 9.43
C SER A 42 3.69 -9.68 8.90
N VAL A 43 3.33 -9.51 7.62
CA VAL A 43 2.19 -10.16 6.99
C VAL A 43 2.62 -10.83 5.67
N PRO A 44 3.23 -12.03 5.73
CA PRO A 44 3.82 -12.68 4.55
C PRO A 44 2.86 -12.93 3.38
N ILE A 45 1.56 -13.11 3.64
CA ILE A 45 0.56 -13.39 2.60
C ILE A 45 0.33 -12.22 1.63
N ILE A 46 0.65 -10.99 2.05
CA ILE A 46 0.55 -9.79 1.19
C ILE A 46 1.92 -9.20 0.82
N HIS A 47 2.95 -9.50 1.59
CA HIS A 47 4.29 -8.95 1.41
C HIS A 47 4.89 -9.33 0.04
N ASN A 48 5.56 -8.37 -0.59
CA ASN A 48 6.21 -8.45 -1.90
C ASN A 48 5.29 -8.80 -3.07
N ARG A 49 3.96 -8.70 -2.89
CA ARG A 49 2.99 -8.84 -3.98
C ARG A 49 2.78 -7.50 -4.68
N TYR A 50 2.53 -7.55 -5.98
CA TYR A 50 2.28 -6.36 -6.79
C TYR A 50 0.80 -5.99 -6.78
N ILE A 51 0.51 -4.69 -6.87
CA ILE A 51 -0.83 -4.23 -7.22
C ILE A 51 -1.09 -4.54 -8.70
N ASN A 52 -2.15 -5.29 -8.92
CA ASN A 52 -2.74 -5.59 -10.22
C ASN A 52 -4.09 -4.88 -10.35
N LEU A 53 -4.55 -4.73 -11.59
CA LEU A 53 -5.81 -4.09 -11.93
C LEU A 53 -6.78 -5.10 -12.54
N TRP A 54 -7.99 -5.18 -11.98
CA TRP A 54 -9.03 -6.09 -12.44
C TRP A 54 -10.23 -5.30 -12.96
N SER A 55 -10.67 -5.56 -14.20
CA SER A 55 -11.84 -4.90 -14.79
C SER A 55 -13.15 -5.19 -14.03
N ALA A 56 -13.83 -4.15 -13.56
CA ALA A 56 -15.03 -4.25 -12.73
C ALA A 56 -16.33 -3.77 -13.42
N GLY A 57 -16.33 -3.71 -14.76
CA GLY A 57 -17.43 -3.14 -15.54
C GLY A 57 -17.43 -1.60 -15.52
N GLY A 58 -18.14 -0.97 -16.47
CA GLY A 58 -18.26 0.49 -16.53
C GLY A 58 -16.95 1.26 -16.70
N GLY A 59 -15.88 0.61 -17.18
CA GLY A 59 -14.54 1.19 -17.30
C GLY A 59 -13.71 1.16 -16.00
N ASP A 60 -14.31 0.73 -14.88
CA ASP A 60 -13.64 0.71 -13.58
C ASP A 60 -12.62 -0.42 -13.47
N GLN A 61 -11.60 -0.19 -12.65
CA GLN A 61 -10.54 -1.15 -12.37
C GLN A 61 -10.33 -1.24 -10.87
N HIS A 62 -10.51 -2.44 -10.31
CA HIS A 62 -10.24 -2.69 -8.90
C HIS A 62 -8.76 -2.99 -8.68
N LEU A 63 -8.20 -2.47 -7.60
CA LEU A 63 -6.84 -2.77 -7.17
C LEU A 63 -6.87 -4.05 -6.33
N TYR A 64 -6.21 -5.08 -6.83
CA TYR A 64 -6.01 -6.36 -6.14
C TYR A 64 -4.52 -6.69 -6.06
N LEU A 65 -4.14 -7.58 -5.16
CA LEU A 65 -2.78 -8.11 -5.15
C LEU A 65 -2.62 -9.27 -6.14
N SER A 66 -1.52 -9.28 -6.89
CA SER A 66 -1.11 -10.37 -7.78
C SER A 66 -1.17 -11.71 -7.03
N PRO A 67 -1.65 -12.81 -7.62
CA PRO A 67 -1.91 -13.00 -9.05
C PRO A 67 -3.29 -12.51 -9.51
N ALA A 68 -4.11 -11.92 -8.64
CA ALA A 68 -5.45 -11.51 -9.03
C ALA A 68 -5.44 -10.23 -9.88
N GLY A 69 -6.04 -10.28 -11.06
CA GLY A 69 -6.10 -9.16 -12.01
C GLY A 69 -4.85 -9.08 -12.89
N ASP A 70 -4.84 -8.10 -13.78
CA ASP A 70 -3.76 -7.91 -14.75
C ASP A 70 -2.61 -7.09 -14.15
N SER A 71 -1.38 -7.42 -14.55
CA SER A 71 -0.19 -6.68 -14.12
C SER A 71 -0.28 -5.19 -14.49
N ALA A 72 0.13 -4.32 -13.57
CA ALA A 72 0.04 -2.87 -13.74
C ALA A 72 1.39 -2.19 -13.50
N PHE A 73 2.24 -2.18 -14.53
CA PHE A 73 3.51 -1.43 -14.55
C PHE A 73 3.47 -0.15 -15.39
N ASN A 74 2.27 0.25 -15.83
CA ASN A 74 2.02 1.47 -16.57
C ASN A 74 1.24 2.50 -15.74
N LEU A 75 1.38 2.43 -14.41
CA LEU A 75 0.85 3.44 -13.51
C LEU A 75 1.71 4.70 -13.61
N THR A 76 1.08 5.84 -13.37
CA THR A 76 1.71 7.15 -13.29
C THR A 76 1.18 7.87 -12.05
N LEU A 77 1.89 8.89 -11.60
CA LEU A 77 1.42 9.79 -10.55
C LEU A 77 1.29 11.18 -11.14
N VAL A 78 0.11 11.77 -11.07
CA VAL A 78 -0.16 13.12 -11.60
C VAL A 78 -0.74 13.98 -10.50
N ASN A 79 0.01 15.00 -10.08
CA ASN A 79 -0.34 15.89 -8.96
C ASN A 79 -0.76 15.11 -7.70
N GLY A 80 -0.01 14.05 -7.37
CA GLY A 80 -0.26 13.18 -6.21
C GLY A 80 -1.37 12.15 -6.42
N VAL A 81 -1.95 12.02 -7.61
CA VAL A 81 -3.04 11.05 -7.86
C VAL A 81 -2.55 9.92 -8.75
N LEU A 82 -2.63 8.68 -8.25
CA LEU A 82 -2.28 7.47 -9.00
C LEU A 82 -3.22 7.31 -10.20
N SER A 83 -2.66 7.18 -11.40
CA SER A 83 -3.41 7.24 -12.66
C SER A 83 -2.91 6.21 -13.67
N ARG A 84 -3.80 5.78 -14.57
CA ARG A 84 -3.47 4.95 -15.74
C ARG A 84 -4.28 5.44 -16.93
N GLY A 85 -3.67 6.24 -17.80
CA GLY A 85 -4.41 6.95 -18.84
C GLY A 85 -5.44 7.89 -18.21
N ILE A 86 -6.72 7.71 -18.55
CA ILE A 86 -7.82 8.58 -18.08
C ILE A 86 -8.38 8.19 -16.70
N ILE A 87 -8.13 6.95 -16.25
CA ILE A 87 -8.63 6.49 -14.96
C ILE A 87 -7.65 6.84 -13.85
N HIS A 88 -8.18 7.16 -12.69
CA HIS A 88 -7.42 7.59 -11.53
C HIS A 88 -7.94 6.93 -10.26
N ALA A 89 -7.07 6.78 -9.26
CA ALA A 89 -7.40 6.10 -8.04
C ALA A 89 -8.29 6.96 -7.12
N VAL A 90 -9.38 6.37 -6.69
CA VAL A 90 -10.43 7.01 -5.88
C VAL A 90 -10.83 6.13 -4.71
N ILE A 91 -11.35 6.76 -3.66
CA ILE A 91 -11.87 6.11 -2.46
C ILE A 91 -13.35 6.48 -2.35
N ASN A 92 -14.19 5.68 -3.01
CA ASN A 92 -15.65 5.82 -2.92
C ASN A 92 -16.38 4.54 -3.36
N GLY A 93 -15.68 3.40 -3.33
CA GLY A 93 -16.35 2.14 -3.63
C GLY A 93 -17.15 1.68 -2.42
N GLU A 94 -17.35 0.37 -2.31
CA GLU A 94 -18.10 -0.22 -1.21
C GLU A 94 -17.53 0.17 0.17
N TYR A 95 -18.30 0.93 0.94
CA TYR A 95 -18.08 1.12 2.38
C TYR A 95 -18.52 -0.14 3.13
N THR A 96 -17.68 -0.62 4.04
CA THR A 96 -18.02 -1.76 4.89
C THR A 96 -18.07 -1.29 6.34
N ALA A 97 -19.28 -1.28 6.91
CA ALA A 97 -19.50 -0.79 8.27
C ALA A 97 -18.74 -1.60 9.32
N ASP A 98 -18.66 -2.93 9.15
CA ASP A 98 -18.09 -3.85 10.14
C ASP A 98 -16.58 -3.68 10.38
N ASP A 99 -15.86 -3.07 9.45
CA ASP A 99 -14.43 -2.74 9.60
C ASP A 99 -14.14 -1.24 9.34
N ASN A 100 -15.20 -0.45 9.13
CA ASN A 100 -15.14 0.98 8.85
C ASN A 100 -14.15 1.34 7.73
N THR A 101 -13.98 0.46 6.74
CA THR A 101 -13.12 0.73 5.58
C THR A 101 -13.95 1.08 4.35
N THR A 102 -13.33 1.77 3.39
CA THR A 102 -13.93 2.07 2.08
C THR A 102 -13.09 1.47 0.96
N LYS A 103 -13.72 0.86 -0.05
CA LYS A 103 -13.00 0.31 -1.21
C LYS A 103 -12.30 1.41 -2.00
N MET A 104 -11.05 1.13 -2.37
CA MET A 104 -10.29 1.92 -3.33
C MET A 104 -10.36 1.23 -4.70
N PHE A 105 -10.56 2.00 -5.76
CA PHE A 105 -10.59 1.53 -7.15
C PHE A 105 -10.13 2.64 -8.09
N MET A 106 -9.99 2.37 -9.38
CA MET A 106 -9.66 3.37 -10.39
C MET A 106 -10.82 3.58 -11.35
N THR A 107 -11.12 4.83 -11.67
CA THR A 107 -12.21 5.24 -12.57
C THR A 107 -11.91 6.57 -13.24
N GLU A 108 -12.63 6.89 -14.31
CA GLU A 108 -12.59 8.22 -14.94
C GLU A 108 -13.53 9.23 -14.25
N ARG A 109 -14.44 8.74 -13.40
CA ARG A 109 -15.44 9.57 -12.71
C ARG A 109 -14.79 10.50 -11.68
N GLY A 110 -15.48 11.59 -11.36
CA GLY A 110 -15.07 12.58 -10.35
C GLY A 110 -15.23 12.13 -8.89
N ASP A 111 -15.04 10.84 -8.61
CA ASP A 111 -15.10 10.29 -7.26
C ASP A 111 -13.96 10.86 -6.38
N PRO A 112 -14.13 10.89 -5.04
CA PRO A 112 -13.09 11.33 -4.10
C PRO A 112 -11.72 10.68 -4.36
N LYS A 113 -10.77 11.46 -4.87
CA LYS A 113 -9.42 10.98 -5.22
C LYS A 113 -8.62 10.57 -3.99
N ALA A 114 -7.76 9.56 -4.17
CA ALA A 114 -6.70 9.23 -3.22
C ALA A 114 -5.46 10.05 -3.57
N PHE A 115 -5.00 10.88 -2.63
CA PHE A 115 -3.79 11.67 -2.78
C PHE A 115 -2.62 11.00 -2.08
N PHE A 116 -1.49 10.97 -2.78
CA PHE A 116 -0.23 10.40 -2.34
C PHE A 116 0.90 11.41 -2.51
N GLN A 117 1.89 11.32 -1.63
CA GLN A 117 3.15 12.04 -1.74
C GLN A 117 4.28 11.02 -1.88
N PRO A 118 5.08 11.07 -2.95
CA PRO A 118 6.30 10.28 -3.02
C PRO A 118 7.25 10.69 -1.91
N VAL A 119 7.79 9.69 -1.22
CA VAL A 119 8.81 9.84 -0.18
C VAL A 119 9.92 8.82 -0.39
N TYR A 120 11.10 9.10 0.16
CA TYR A 120 12.13 8.07 0.27
C TYR A 120 11.87 7.20 1.50
N GLY A 121 12.02 5.90 1.33
CA GLY A 121 11.98 4.94 2.42
C GLY A 121 13.00 3.83 2.21
N CYS A 122 12.85 2.77 3.00
CA CYS A 122 13.81 1.69 3.08
C CYS A 122 13.13 0.37 2.82
N ASN A 123 13.65 -0.37 1.84
CA ASN A 123 13.18 -1.71 1.59
C ASN A 123 13.46 -2.60 2.82
N PRO A 124 12.43 -3.21 3.44
CA PRO A 124 12.58 -3.92 4.70
C PRO A 124 13.36 -5.22 4.60
N ASP A 125 13.57 -5.75 3.38
CA ASP A 125 14.29 -7.01 3.15
C ASP A 125 15.77 -6.79 2.80
N THR A 126 16.09 -5.62 2.23
CA THR A 126 17.41 -5.38 1.61
C THR A 126 18.12 -4.14 2.14
N ASP A 127 17.46 -3.32 2.96
CA ASP A 127 17.93 -2.00 3.39
C ASP A 127 18.28 -1.04 2.23
N ALA A 128 17.83 -1.34 1.00
CA ALA A 128 18.01 -0.45 -0.13
C ALA A 128 17.07 0.76 0.00
N VAL A 129 17.56 1.96 -0.33
CA VAL A 129 16.70 3.15 -0.48
C VAL A 129 15.74 2.91 -1.64
N GLN A 130 14.47 3.23 -1.42
CA GLN A 130 13.40 3.11 -2.42
C GLN A 130 12.50 4.35 -2.37
N VAL A 131 11.67 4.49 -3.41
CA VAL A 131 10.57 5.46 -3.41
C VAL A 131 9.30 4.76 -2.95
N GLU A 132 8.55 5.40 -2.06
CA GLU A 132 7.28 4.93 -1.53
C GLU A 132 6.19 5.98 -1.79
N LEU A 133 4.94 5.55 -1.91
CA LEU A 133 3.79 6.45 -1.98
C LEU A 133 3.18 6.57 -0.59
N ASP A 134 3.47 7.67 0.11
CA ASP A 134 2.81 7.97 1.39
C ASP A 134 1.39 8.48 1.14
N PHE A 135 0.41 7.96 1.88
CA PHE A 135 -0.98 8.34 1.70
C PHE A 135 -1.28 9.64 2.45
N VAL A 136 -1.79 10.64 1.73
CA VAL A 136 -2.02 11.99 2.26
C VAL A 136 -3.48 12.19 2.66
N SER A 137 -4.41 11.93 1.74
CA SER A 137 -5.82 12.24 1.96
C SER A 137 -6.77 11.51 1.01
N ARG A 138 -8.02 11.38 1.47
CA ARG A 138 -9.19 11.12 0.64
C ARG A 138 -9.87 12.44 0.32
N ALA A 139 -9.72 12.94 -0.90
CA ALA A 139 -10.14 14.28 -1.27
C ALA A 139 -9.65 15.32 -0.22
N ALA A 140 -10.56 16.04 0.43
CA ALA A 140 -10.25 17.02 1.46
C ALA A 140 -10.10 16.43 2.88
N VAL A 141 -10.26 15.13 3.06
CA VAL A 141 -10.16 14.46 4.38
C VAL A 141 -8.74 13.91 4.56
N PRO A 142 -7.91 14.52 5.43
CA PRO A 142 -6.51 14.11 5.59
C PRO A 142 -6.36 12.84 6.43
N GLY A 143 -5.26 12.12 6.19
CA GLY A 143 -4.81 10.99 6.98
C GLY A 143 -5.65 9.72 6.80
N GLY A 144 -5.38 8.74 7.67
CA GLY A 144 -5.80 7.35 7.48
C GLY A 144 -4.69 6.57 6.79
N PHE A 145 -4.99 5.37 6.31
CA PHE A 145 -4.01 4.54 5.62
C PHE A 145 -4.65 3.68 4.55
N ILE A 146 -3.84 3.31 3.56
CA ILE A 146 -4.20 2.27 2.59
C ILE A 146 -3.86 0.92 3.19
N CYS A 147 -4.77 -0.02 3.04
CA CYS A 147 -4.60 -1.39 3.53
C CYS A 147 -5.14 -2.39 2.53
N PHE A 148 -4.68 -3.63 2.66
CA PHE A 148 -5.19 -4.76 1.89
C PHE A 148 -5.87 -5.75 2.84
N ARG A 149 -7.08 -6.17 2.47
CA ARG A 149 -7.84 -7.17 3.20
C ARG A 149 -8.26 -8.30 2.28
N SER A 150 -8.49 -9.49 2.84
CA SER A 150 -9.02 -10.63 2.07
C SER A 150 -10.36 -10.30 1.42
N ALA A 151 -10.58 -10.79 0.21
CA ALA A 151 -11.81 -10.70 -0.57
C ALA A 151 -12.16 -12.10 -1.10
N SER A 152 -13.36 -12.26 -1.67
CA SER A 152 -13.81 -13.55 -2.20
C SER A 152 -12.82 -14.14 -3.22
N GLY A 153 -12.66 -15.47 -3.20
CA GLY A 153 -11.76 -16.18 -4.13
C GLY A 153 -10.27 -15.99 -3.82
N ASP A 154 -9.89 -15.95 -2.54
CA ASP A 154 -8.50 -15.82 -2.05
C ASP A 154 -7.75 -14.58 -2.57
N ARG A 155 -8.52 -13.54 -2.91
CA ARG A 155 -8.00 -12.24 -3.38
C ARG A 155 -7.75 -11.31 -2.21
N HIS A 156 -6.95 -10.27 -2.44
CA HIS A 156 -6.73 -9.22 -1.46
C HIS A 156 -6.99 -7.87 -2.15
N GLU A 157 -7.97 -7.11 -1.66
CA GLU A 157 -8.41 -5.86 -2.28
C GLU A 157 -7.89 -4.64 -1.54
N ALA A 158 -7.61 -3.57 -2.28
CA ALA A 158 -7.22 -2.29 -1.69
C ALA A 158 -8.41 -1.61 -0.99
N ARG A 159 -8.14 -1.11 0.20
CA ARG A 159 -9.09 -0.40 1.05
C ARG A 159 -8.41 0.84 1.63
N TYR A 160 -9.24 1.80 2.00
CA TYR A 160 -8.88 2.93 2.84
C TYR A 160 -9.49 2.73 4.23
N SER A 161 -8.66 2.87 5.26
CA SER A 161 -9.07 2.97 6.65
C SER A 161 -8.97 4.43 7.11
N PRO A 162 -10.04 5.05 7.62
CA PRO A 162 -10.02 6.46 7.99
C PRO A 162 -9.17 6.72 9.26
N PRO A 163 -8.75 7.99 9.48
CA PRO A 163 -8.06 8.38 10.70
C PRO A 163 -8.80 7.92 11.96
N GLY A 164 -8.05 7.36 12.92
CA GLY A 164 -8.61 6.93 14.20
C GLY A 164 -9.52 5.71 14.13
N ASN A 165 -9.57 4.99 13.00
CA ASN A 165 -10.31 3.73 12.92
C ASN A 165 -9.68 2.68 13.86
N THR A 166 -10.43 2.28 14.89
CA THR A 166 -10.03 1.25 15.85
C THR A 166 -10.72 -0.09 15.61
N VAL A 167 -11.60 -0.18 14.61
CA VAL A 167 -12.36 -1.38 14.32
C VAL A 167 -11.47 -2.38 13.61
N ILE A 168 -11.22 -3.53 14.25
CA ILE A 168 -10.41 -4.61 13.70
C ILE A 168 -11.28 -5.86 13.53
N ARG A 169 -11.30 -6.40 12.32
CA ARG A 169 -11.88 -7.72 12.04
C ARG A 169 -10.79 -8.77 11.95
N ALA A 170 -10.71 -9.64 12.95
CA ALA A 170 -9.68 -10.67 13.02
C ALA A 170 -9.76 -11.71 11.89
N ASP A 171 -10.96 -11.98 11.37
CA ASP A 171 -11.21 -12.90 10.25
C ASP A 171 -10.94 -12.30 8.86
N ARG A 172 -10.91 -10.97 8.78
CA ARG A 172 -10.63 -10.22 7.54
C ARG A 172 -9.93 -8.89 7.87
N PRO A 173 -8.72 -8.94 8.41
CA PRO A 173 -8.01 -7.75 8.84
C PRO A 173 -7.63 -6.87 7.64
N CYS A 174 -7.64 -5.56 7.85
CA CYS A 174 -7.09 -4.61 6.89
C CYS A 174 -5.64 -4.35 7.27
N TYR A 175 -4.71 -4.99 6.56
CA TYR A 175 -3.30 -4.84 6.83
C TYR A 175 -2.80 -3.54 6.21
N GLU A 176 -2.34 -2.61 7.04
CA GLU A 176 -1.62 -1.41 6.59
C GLU A 176 -0.35 -1.82 5.83
N VAL A 177 0.03 -1.04 4.82
CA VAL A 177 1.11 -1.40 3.90
C VAL A 177 1.97 -0.20 3.53
N THR A 178 3.23 -0.49 3.24
CA THR A 178 4.07 0.40 2.43
C THR A 178 3.80 0.14 0.94
N LEU A 179 3.63 1.22 0.18
CA LEU A 179 3.40 1.22 -1.27
C LEU A 179 4.71 1.55 -1.99
N ALA A 180 5.58 0.56 -2.20
CA ALA A 180 6.87 0.78 -2.84
C ALA A 180 6.72 0.92 -4.37
N VAL A 181 7.29 1.99 -4.93
CA VAL A 181 7.32 2.26 -6.37
C VAL A 181 8.41 1.41 -7.02
N VAL A 182 8.03 0.62 -8.01
CA VAL A 182 8.94 -0.23 -8.79
C VAL A 182 8.90 0.21 -10.26
N PRO A 183 10.03 0.62 -10.86
CA PRO A 183 10.07 1.00 -12.27
C PRO A 183 9.51 -0.09 -13.17
N ALA A 184 8.87 0.30 -14.28
CA ALA A 184 8.46 -0.66 -15.30
C ALA A 184 9.67 -1.50 -15.77
N PRO A 185 9.50 -2.82 -16.00
CA PRO A 185 10.53 -3.62 -16.63
C PRO A 185 10.98 -2.99 -17.94
N ALA A 186 12.28 -3.03 -18.23
CA ALA A 186 12.78 -2.68 -19.55
C ALA A 186 12.15 -3.60 -20.59
N ALA A 187 11.75 -3.02 -21.73
CA ALA A 187 11.16 -3.73 -22.86
C ALA A 187 12.17 -4.67 -23.55
#